data_AF-A0A2G5D0I5-F1
#
_entry.id   AF-A0A2G5D0I5-F1
#
_cell.length_a   1.000
_cell.length_b   1.000
_cell.length_c   1.000
_cell.angle_alpha   90.00
_cell.angle_beta   90.00
_cell.angle_gamma   90.00
#
_symmetry.space_group_name_H-M   'P 1'
#
loop_
_entity.id
_entity.type
_entity.pdbx_description
1 polymer ?
#
loop_
_entity_poly.entity_id
_entity_poly.type
_entity_poly.pdbx_seq_one_letter_code
_entity_poly.pdbx_strand_id
1 'polypeptide(L)'
;MQRRMISNRESARRSRMRKQQHLDELLNQVAQLQQDNSGILQRINATAEVYVNVESENSFLRAQMTELSDRLQSLNSVLHIIEEVSGFSMDIPEIPDPLLKPWQLPCPSLPITASSSMFQF
;
A
#
# COMPACT_ATOMS: atom_id res chain seq x y z
N MET A 1 -10.76 59.37 -33.95
CA MET A 1 -9.65 58.45 -33.57
C MET A 1 -9.43 58.34 -32.05
N GLN A 2 -9.45 59.44 -31.28
CA GLN A 2 -9.11 59.48 -29.85
C GLN A 2 -9.84 58.44 -28.96
N ARG A 3 -11.15 58.23 -29.17
CA ARG A 3 -11.93 57.19 -28.46
C ARG A 3 -11.44 55.76 -28.71
N ARG A 4 -10.96 55.45 -29.93
CA ARG A 4 -10.39 54.13 -30.27
C ARG A 4 -9.05 53.90 -29.57
N MET A 5 -8.22 54.95 -29.46
CA MET A 5 -6.93 54.85 -28.76
C MET A 5 -7.11 54.60 -27.27
N ILE A 6 -8.07 55.29 -26.63
CA ILE A 6 -8.39 55.08 -25.20
C ILE A 6 -8.98 53.68 -24.98
N SER A 7 -9.93 53.27 -25.82
CA SER A 7 -10.54 51.92 -25.75
C SER A 7 -9.50 50.82 -25.97
N ASN A 8 -8.60 50.96 -26.96
CA ASN A 8 -7.55 49.99 -27.22
C ASN A 8 -6.58 49.91 -26.04
N ARG A 9 -6.16 51.05 -25.48
CA ARG A 9 -5.29 51.11 -24.29
C ARG A 9 -5.92 50.39 -23.11
N GLU A 10 -7.20 50.63 -22.85
CA GLU A 10 -7.92 49.96 -21.77
C GLU A 10 -8.07 48.45 -22.03
N SER A 11 -8.34 48.05 -23.28
CA SER A 11 -8.42 46.63 -23.65
C SER A 11 -7.09 45.89 -23.50
N ALA A 12 -5.97 46.53 -23.88
CA ALA A 12 -4.63 45.99 -23.72
C ALA A 12 -4.27 45.85 -22.23
N ARG A 13 -4.63 46.85 -21.40
CA ARG A 13 -4.47 46.79 -19.94
C ARG A 13 -5.24 45.61 -19.35
N ARG A 14 -6.53 45.46 -19.70
CA ARG A 14 -7.37 44.34 -19.23
C ARG A 14 -6.86 42.98 -19.69
N SER A 15 -6.33 42.90 -20.91
CA SER A 15 -5.70 41.67 -21.41
C SER A 15 -4.46 41.31 -20.59
N ARG A 16 -3.57 42.27 -20.31
CA ARG A 16 -2.39 42.06 -19.45
C ARG A 16 -2.79 41.63 -18.04
N MET A 17 -3.77 42.31 -17.43
CA MET A 17 -4.26 41.96 -16.10
C MET A 17 -4.80 40.52 -16.02
N ARG A 18 -5.62 40.09 -17.00
CA ARG A 18 -6.12 38.71 -17.04
C ARG A 18 -5.01 37.68 -17.18
N LYS A 19 -4.00 37.97 -18.02
CA LYS A 19 -2.83 37.08 -18.16
C LYS A 19 -2.02 37.01 -16.87
N GLN A 20 -1.85 38.12 -16.15
CA GLN A 20 -1.16 38.12 -14.86
C GLN A 20 -1.91 37.28 -13.83
N GLN A 21 -3.23 37.49 -13.69
CA GLN A 21 -4.07 36.71 -12.78
C GLN A 21 -3.98 35.21 -13.07
N HIS A 22 -4.03 34.82 -14.34
CA HIS A 22 -3.90 33.42 -14.72
C HIS A 22 -2.52 32.84 -14.39
N LEU A 23 -1.44 33.62 -14.55
CA LEU A 23 -0.10 33.19 -14.14
C LEU A 23 -0.01 33.01 -12.63
N ASP A 24 -0.58 33.95 -11.85
CA ASP A 24 -0.61 33.87 -10.39
C ASP A 24 -1.41 32.64 -9.92
N GLU A 25 -2.56 32.35 -10.56
CA GLU A 25 -3.36 31.14 -10.31
C GLU A 25 -2.56 29.86 -10.58
N LEU A 26 -1.86 29.79 -11.72
CA LEU A 26 -1.03 28.62 -12.05
C LEU A 26 0.12 28.42 -11.07
N LEU A 27 0.78 29.50 -10.63
CA LEU A 27 1.84 29.44 -9.63
C LEU A 27 1.31 28.91 -8.29
N ASN A 28 0.13 29.37 -7.87
CA ASN A 28 -0.52 28.86 -6.66
C ASN A 28 -0.88 27.37 -6.78
N GLN A 29 -1.39 26.94 -7.94
CA GLN A 29 -1.67 25.52 -8.19
C GLN A 29 -0.41 24.65 -8.13
N VAL A 30 0.70 25.12 -8.71
CA VAL A 30 1.99 24.41 -8.64
C VAL A 30 2.46 24.29 -7.19
N ALA A 31 2.40 25.38 -6.41
CA ALA A 31 2.79 25.37 -5.01
C ALA A 31 1.93 24.40 -4.18
N GLN A 32 0.61 24.40 -4.40
CA GLN A 32 -0.31 23.48 -3.74
C GLN A 32 0.00 22.03 -4.09
N LEU A 33 0.17 21.71 -5.38
CA LEU A 33 0.50 20.36 -5.82
C LEU A 33 1.85 19.88 -5.28
N GLN A 34 2.85 20.77 -5.16
CA GLN A 34 4.12 20.44 -4.53
C GLN A 34 3.94 20.10 -3.05
N GLN A 35 3.13 20.88 -2.32
CA GLN A 35 2.82 20.60 -0.92
C GLN A 35 2.08 19.27 -0.78
N ASP A 36 1.05 19.02 -1.59
CA ASP A 36 0.25 17.80 -1.56
C ASP A 36 1.11 16.57 -1.87
N ASN A 37 1.95 16.64 -2.90
CA ASN A 37 2.90 15.57 -3.25
C ASN A 37 3.86 15.28 -2.09
N SER A 38 4.39 16.31 -1.43
CA SER A 38 5.26 16.12 -0.27
C SER A 38 4.54 15.45 0.89
N GLY A 39 3.27 15.80 1.15
CA GLY A 39 2.44 15.18 2.18
C GLY A 39 2.09 13.71 1.85
N ILE A 40 1.81 13.41 0.58
CA ILE A 40 1.58 12.03 0.12
C ILE A 40 2.83 11.18 0.34
N LEU A 41 4.02 11.68 -0.04
CA LEU A 41 5.29 10.96 0.17
C LEU A 41 5.56 10.70 1.65
N GLN A 42 5.32 11.66 2.53
CA GLN A 42 5.46 11.47 3.97
C GLN A 42 4.53 10.37 4.50
N ARG A 43 3.27 10.37 4.05
CA ARG A 43 2.29 9.33 4.43
C ARG A 43 2.69 7.94 3.92
N ILE A 44 3.22 7.85 2.70
CA ILE A 44 3.73 6.59 2.14
C ILE A 44 4.89 6.08 2.99
N ASN A 45 5.85 6.93 3.32
CA ASN A 45 7.01 6.53 4.12
C ASN A 45 6.60 6.05 5.52
N ALA A 46 5.73 6.80 6.21
CA ALA A 46 5.22 6.39 7.52
C ALA A 46 4.46 5.04 7.45
N THR A 47 3.66 4.84 6.41
CA THR A 47 2.93 3.57 6.21
C THR A 47 3.90 2.42 5.91
N ALA A 48 4.96 2.67 5.14
CA ALA A 48 5.98 1.67 4.84
C ALA A 48 6.76 1.24 6.10
N GLU A 49 7.09 2.17 6.99
CA GLU A 49 7.72 1.85 8.28
C GLU A 49 6.83 0.95 9.15
N VAL A 50 5.53 1.29 9.27
CA VAL A 50 4.56 0.46 10.00
C VAL A 50 4.43 -0.93 9.36
N TYR A 51 4.39 -1.00 8.03
CA TYR A 51 4.32 -2.26 7.30
C TYR A 51 5.53 -3.16 7.60
N VAL A 52 6.74 -2.61 7.60
CA VAL A 52 7.97 -3.35 7.94
C VAL A 52 7.89 -3.91 9.36
N ASN A 53 7.39 -3.12 10.32
CA ASN A 53 7.22 -3.60 11.69
C ASN A 53 6.23 -4.77 11.77
N VAL A 54 5.05 -4.63 11.15
CA VAL A 54 4.02 -5.68 11.11
C VAL A 54 4.53 -6.94 10.42
N GLU A 55 5.30 -6.82 9.33
CA GLU A 55 5.86 -7.99 8.65
C GLU A 55 6.93 -8.69 9.49
N SER A 56 7.70 -7.94 10.28
CA SER A 56 8.66 -8.51 11.23
C SER A 56 7.96 -9.32 12.32
N GLU A 57 6.86 -8.79 12.88
CA GLU A 57 6.03 -9.48 13.87
C GLU A 57 5.38 -10.74 13.26
N ASN A 58 4.85 -10.63 12.04
CA ASN A 58 4.32 -11.78 11.31
C ASN A 58 5.38 -12.87 11.10
N SER A 59 6.59 -12.49 10.70
CA SER A 59 7.71 -13.42 10.52
C SER A 59 8.06 -14.13 11.84
N PHE A 60 8.07 -13.39 12.95
CA PHE A 60 8.32 -13.95 14.27
C PHE A 60 7.22 -14.93 14.69
N LEU A 61 5.95 -14.58 14.49
CA LEU A 61 4.82 -15.46 14.77
C LEU A 61 4.84 -16.73 13.92
N ARG A 62 5.17 -16.63 12.62
CA ARG A 62 5.34 -17.78 11.73
C ARG A 62 6.46 -18.70 12.22
N ALA A 63 7.60 -18.15 12.64
CA ALA A 63 8.71 -18.94 13.18
C ALA A 63 8.33 -19.69 14.47
N GLN A 64 7.59 -19.04 15.38
CA GLN A 64 7.07 -19.71 16.58
C GLN A 64 6.04 -20.80 16.23
N MET A 65 5.17 -20.54 15.26
CA MET A 65 4.20 -21.53 14.80
C MET A 65 4.89 -22.76 14.21
N THR A 66 5.92 -22.58 13.38
CA THR A 66 6.72 -23.70 12.85
C THR A 66 7.41 -24.47 13.97
N GLU A 67 8.05 -23.78 14.92
CA GLU A 67 8.72 -24.45 16.04
C GLU A 67 7.76 -25.29 16.89
N LEU A 68 6.59 -24.74 17.23
CA LEU A 68 5.59 -25.45 18.01
C LEU A 68 4.99 -26.64 17.25
N SER A 69 4.78 -26.48 15.95
CA SER A 69 4.28 -27.55 15.08
C SER A 69 5.28 -28.69 14.98
N ASP A 70 6.57 -28.39 14.79
CA ASP A 70 7.65 -29.38 14.74
C ASP A 70 7.75 -30.15 16.06
N ARG A 71 7.70 -29.43 17.20
CA ARG A 71 7.70 -30.06 18.53
C ARG A 71 6.52 -31.00 18.72
N LEU A 72 5.32 -30.59 18.32
CA LEU A 72 4.12 -31.41 18.45
C LEU A 72 4.17 -32.62 17.51
N GLN A 73 4.69 -32.46 16.28
CA GLN A 73 4.89 -33.57 15.35
C GLN A 73 5.90 -34.59 15.87
N SER A 74 6.98 -34.12 16.52
CA SER A 74 7.94 -34.99 17.20
C SER A 74 7.27 -35.79 18.32
N LEU A 75 6.38 -35.18 19.11
CA LEU A 75 5.64 -35.88 20.16
C LEU A 75 4.65 -36.89 19.57
N ASN A 76 3.89 -36.52 18.54
CA ASN A 76 2.99 -37.43 17.84
C ASN A 76 3.75 -38.64 17.27
N SER A 77 4.95 -38.43 16.73
CA SER A 77 5.80 -39.52 16.23
C SER A 77 6.19 -40.50 17.34
N VAL A 78 6.50 -40.01 18.54
CA VAL A 78 6.78 -40.86 19.72
C VAL A 78 5.53 -41.62 20.15
N LEU A 79 4.35 -40.98 20.13
CA LEU A 79 3.09 -41.64 20.48
C LEU A 79 2.76 -42.78 19.50
N HIS A 80 2.98 -42.59 18.20
CA HIS A 80 2.81 -43.67 17.21
C HIS A 80 3.72 -44.88 17.51
N ILE A 81 4.99 -44.64 17.89
CA ILE A 81 5.89 -45.73 18.30
C ILE A 81 5.34 -46.47 19.53
N ILE A 82 4.77 -45.76 20.51
CA ILE A 82 4.20 -46.37 21.72
C ILE A 82 2.92 -47.15 21.38
N GLU A 83 2.05 -46.63 20.52
CA GLU A 83 0.86 -47.31 20.01
C GLU A 83 1.25 -48.64 19.34
N GLU A 84 2.27 -48.63 18.47
CA GLU A 84 2.80 -49.83 17.81
C GLU A 84 3.33 -50.88 18.81
N VAL A 85 4.06 -50.44 19.84
CA VAL A 85 4.67 -51.34 20.84
C VAL A 85 3.64 -51.89 21.84
N SER A 86 2.69 -51.05 22.26
CA SER A 86 1.71 -51.39 23.29
C SER A 86 0.47 -52.10 22.74
N GLY A 87 0.19 -51.97 21.44
CA GLY A 87 -1.01 -52.48 20.79
C GLY A 87 -2.29 -51.73 21.20
N PHE A 88 -2.17 -50.65 21.98
CA PHE A 88 -3.29 -49.80 22.37
C PHE A 88 -3.41 -48.66 21.36
N SER A 89 -4.58 -48.58 20.71
CA SER A 89 -4.87 -47.48 19.81
C SER A 89 -4.95 -46.14 20.57
N MET A 90 -4.26 -45.12 20.06
CA MET A 90 -4.23 -43.77 20.62
C MET A 90 -4.82 -42.76 19.62
N ASP A 91 -5.71 -41.88 20.08
CA ASP A 91 -6.25 -40.78 19.27
C ASP A 91 -5.21 -39.65 19.12
N ILE A 92 -4.29 -39.79 18.16
CA ILE A 92 -3.21 -38.83 17.88
C ILE A 92 -3.70 -37.79 16.85
N PRO A 93 -3.71 -36.48 17.17
CA PRO A 93 -4.23 -35.45 16.27
C PRO A 93 -3.28 -35.15 15.09
N GLU A 94 -3.83 -35.07 13.87
CA GLU A 94 -3.09 -34.58 12.69
C GLU A 94 -2.88 -33.06 12.76
N ILE A 95 -1.64 -32.62 12.53
CA ILE A 95 -1.27 -31.20 12.53
C ILE A 95 -1.33 -30.68 11.08
N PRO A 96 -2.14 -29.65 10.79
CA PRO A 96 -2.13 -29.00 9.48
C PRO A 96 -0.77 -28.35 9.17
N ASP A 97 -0.43 -28.23 7.88
CA ASP A 97 0.81 -27.55 7.45
C ASP A 97 0.83 -26.09 7.95
N PRO A 98 1.81 -25.70 8.81
CA PRO A 98 1.93 -24.36 9.36
C PRO A 98 2.25 -23.29 8.30
N LEU A 99 2.65 -23.69 7.08
CA LEU A 99 2.93 -22.81 5.95
C LEU A 99 1.77 -22.63 4.98
N LEU A 100 0.57 -23.12 5.30
CA LEU A 100 -0.64 -22.76 4.55
C LEU A 100 -0.65 -21.26 4.35
N LYS A 101 -0.49 -20.81 3.10
CA LYS A 101 -0.38 -19.39 2.74
C LYS A 101 -1.74 -18.75 3.00
N PRO A 102 -1.99 -18.15 4.18
CA PRO A 102 -3.35 -17.76 4.56
C PRO A 102 -3.84 -16.60 3.71
N TRP A 103 -2.90 -15.90 3.08
CA TRP A 103 -3.10 -14.68 2.31
C TRP A 103 -2.74 -14.83 0.83
N GLN A 104 -2.74 -16.06 0.28
CA GLN A 104 -2.81 -16.20 -1.16
C GLN A 104 -4.17 -15.70 -1.64
N LEU A 105 -4.23 -14.40 -1.94
CA LEU A 105 -5.37 -13.81 -2.61
C LEU A 105 -5.59 -14.60 -3.92
N PRO A 106 -6.82 -15.05 -4.22
CA PRO A 106 -7.13 -15.77 -5.47
C PRO A 106 -6.92 -14.94 -6.75
N CYS A 107 -6.33 -13.75 -6.64
CA CYS A 107 -6.21 -12.78 -7.71
C CYS A 107 -4.72 -12.54 -8.00
N PRO A 108 -4.26 -12.67 -9.25
CA PRO A 108 -2.96 -12.16 -9.63
C PRO A 108 -2.92 -10.66 -9.33
N SER A 109 -1.80 -10.16 -8.78
CA SER A 109 -1.57 -8.74 -8.55
C SER A 109 -1.79 -7.99 -9.85
N LEU A 110 -2.94 -7.35 -10.02
CA LEU A 110 -3.20 -6.52 -11.17
C LEU A 110 -2.20 -5.36 -11.11
N PRO A 111 -1.44 -5.09 -12.19
CA PRO A 111 -0.60 -3.91 -12.23
C PRO A 111 -1.48 -2.70 -11.98
N ILE A 112 -1.04 -1.81 -11.09
CA ILE A 112 -1.70 -0.53 -10.86
C ILE A 112 -1.55 0.27 -12.16
N THR A 113 -2.50 0.11 -13.08
CA THR A 113 -2.59 0.93 -14.27
C THR A 113 -3.09 2.29 -13.81
N ALA A 114 -2.20 3.27 -13.72
CA ALA A 114 -2.58 4.66 -13.53
C ALA A 114 -3.58 5.04 -14.63
N SER A 115 -4.84 5.27 -14.26
CA SER A 115 -5.89 5.65 -15.20
C SER A 115 -5.54 7.00 -15.80
N SER A 116 -5.17 7.03 -17.08
CA SER A 116 -4.76 8.23 -17.82
C SER A 116 -5.93 9.22 -18.06
N SER A 117 -7.09 9.01 -17.45
CA SER A 117 -8.32 9.78 -17.67
C SER A 117 -8.55 10.94 -16.69
N MET A 118 -7.62 11.24 -15.77
CA MET A 118 -7.76 12.42 -14.88
C MET A 118 -7.44 13.77 -15.56
N PHE A 119 -7.06 13.78 -16.84
CA PHE A 119 -6.79 15.00 -17.61
C PHE A 119 -7.70 15.10 -18.85
N GLN A 120 -9.02 15.04 -18.65
CA GLN A 120 -9.95 15.57 -19.65
C GLN A 120 -10.25 17.03 -19.30
N PHE A 121 -9.66 17.92 -20.09
CA PHE A 121 -9.85 19.37 -20.09
C PHE A 121 -11.27 19.78 -20.47
#